data_AF-A0AA52AP39-F1
#
_entry.id   AF-A0AA52AP39-F1
#
_cell.length_a   1.000
_cell.length_b   1.000
_cell.length_c   1.000
_cell.angle_alpha   90.00
_cell.angle_beta   90.00
_cell.angle_gamma   90.00
#
_symmetry.space_group_name_H-M   'P 1'
#
loop_
_entity.id
_entity.type
_entity.pdbx_description
1 polymer ?
#
loop_
_entity_poly.entity_id
_entity_poly.type
_entity_poly.pdbx_seq_one_letter_code
_entity_poly.pdbx_strand_id
1 'polypeptide(L)'
;MTTEPDPSYQSDLAALRERIDRGDPDATDELIELATEQGDIGELRRLAATGNPTAADQLIELATELGDLAELRRLADQGNATAAEVLDELTED
;
A
#
# COMPACT_ATOMS: atom_id res chain seq x y z
N MET A 1 20.25 7.82 0.36
CA MET A 1 19.87 8.87 1.31
C MET A 1 18.43 8.57 1.68
N THR A 2 18.20 7.86 2.78
CA THR A 2 16.84 7.59 3.26
C THR A 2 16.30 8.89 3.81
N THR A 3 15.42 9.55 3.07
CA THR A 3 14.65 10.69 3.58
C THR A 3 13.88 10.18 4.78
N GLU A 4 14.18 10.70 5.96
CA GLU A 4 13.35 10.46 7.14
C GLU A 4 11.93 10.96 6.81
N PRO A 5 10.89 10.15 7.04
CA PRO A 5 9.53 10.57 6.76
C PRO A 5 9.23 11.85 7.54
N ASP A 6 8.48 12.75 6.92
CA ASP A 6 8.06 14.00 7.54
C ASP A 6 7.41 13.72 8.92
N PRO A 7 7.85 14.39 10.01
CA PRO A 7 7.25 14.22 11.33
C PRO A 7 5.73 14.42 11.38
N SER A 8 5.17 15.21 10.46
CA SER A 8 3.71 15.36 10.30
C SER A 8 3.06 14.05 9.87
N TYR A 9 3.59 13.40 8.83
CA TYR A 9 3.12 12.11 8.36
C TYR A 9 3.10 11.03 9.45
N GLN A 10 4.18 10.92 10.24
CA GLN A 10 4.24 9.94 11.33
C GLN A 10 3.21 10.22 12.43
N SER A 11 2.92 11.50 12.68
CA SER A 11 1.90 11.91 13.65
C SER A 11 0.50 11.58 13.15
N ASP A 12 0.24 11.81 11.86
CA ASP A 12 -1.05 11.51 11.22
C ASP A 12 -1.32 9.99 11.18
N LEU A 13 -0.31 9.18 10.83
CA LEU A 13 -0.38 7.72 10.93
C LEU A 13 -0.72 7.25 12.35
N ALA A 14 -0.07 7.84 13.36
CA ALA A 14 -0.32 7.47 14.75
C ALA A 14 -1.75 7.82 15.18
N ALA A 15 -2.26 8.98 14.78
CA ALA A 15 -3.63 9.41 15.07
C ALA A 15 -4.67 8.49 14.40
N LEU A 16 -4.44 8.09 13.15
CA LEU A 16 -5.32 7.18 12.42
C LEU A 16 -5.33 5.78 13.03
N ARG A 17 -4.16 5.24 13.40
CA ARG A 17 -4.07 3.94 14.10
C ARG A 17 -4.81 3.94 15.43
N GLU A 18 -4.70 5.03 16.19
CA GLU A 18 -5.43 5.17 17.45
C GLU A 18 -6.96 5.20 17.24
N ARG A 19 -7.43 5.78 16.13
CA ARG A 19 -8.85 5.76 15.75
C ARG A 19 -9.30 4.35 15.33
N ILE A 20 -8.48 3.62 14.58
CA ILE A 20 -8.72 2.20 14.24
C ILE A 20 -8.86 1.37 15.51
N ASP A 21 -7.96 1.53 16.47
CA ASP A 21 -8.01 0.80 17.75
C ASP A 21 -9.28 1.11 18.58
N ARG A 22 -9.88 2.29 18.37
CA ARG A 22 -11.16 2.69 18.97
C ARG A 22 -12.38 2.20 18.17
N GLY A 23 -12.18 1.54 17.03
CA GLY A 23 -13.24 1.03 16.17
C GLY A 23 -13.89 2.11 15.30
N ASP A 24 -13.17 3.18 14.97
CA ASP A 24 -13.61 4.15 13.97
C ASP A 24 -13.67 3.45 12.59
N PRO A 25 -14.87 3.36 11.96
CA PRO A 25 -15.03 2.64 10.70
C PRO A 25 -14.32 3.32 9.52
N ASP A 26 -14.08 4.63 9.58
CA ASP A 26 -13.52 5.41 8.46
C ASP A 26 -11.99 5.48 8.52
N ALA A 27 -11.40 5.26 9.70
CA ALA A 27 -9.97 5.47 9.93
C ALA A 27 -9.05 4.54 9.12
N THR A 28 -9.53 3.35 8.71
CA THR A 28 -8.74 2.47 7.83
C THR A 28 -8.66 3.02 6.42
N ASP A 29 -9.76 3.56 5.88
CA ASP A 29 -9.80 4.12 4.54
C ASP A 29 -8.95 5.39 4.45
N GLU A 30 -9.05 6.27 5.47
CA GLU A 30 -8.18 7.46 5.58
C GLU A 30 -6.69 7.09 5.68
N LEU A 31 -6.36 5.98 6.36
CA LEU A 31 -4.98 5.49 6.46
C LEU A 31 -4.46 4.99 5.11
N ILE A 32 -5.30 4.34 4.31
CA ILE A 32 -4.95 3.89 2.96
C ILE A 32 -4.75 5.07 2.03
N GLU A 33 -5.63 6.07 2.07
CA GLU A 33 -5.52 7.31 1.28
C GLU A 33 -4.20 8.01 1.60
N LEU A 34 -3.94 8.27 2.89
CA LEU A 34 -2.72 8.93 3.34
C LEU A 34 -1.45 8.14 2.94
N ALA A 35 -1.47 6.81 3.05
CA ALA A 35 -0.34 5.98 2.62
C ALA A 35 -0.13 6.02 1.10
N THR A 36 -1.21 6.06 0.31
CA THR A 36 -1.16 6.20 -1.15
C THR A 36 -0.55 7.54 -1.55
N GLU A 37 -1.06 8.65 -1.02
CA GLU A 37 -0.59 10.00 -1.34
C GLU A 37 0.90 10.20 -1.04
N GLN A 38 1.37 9.54 0.01
CA GLN A 38 2.75 9.62 0.49
C GLN A 38 3.67 8.58 -0.14
N GLY A 39 3.14 7.70 -1.00
CA GLY A 39 3.89 6.64 -1.64
C GLY A 39 4.41 5.57 -0.68
N ASP A 40 3.76 5.37 0.48
CA ASP A 40 4.21 4.41 1.50
C ASP A 40 3.75 2.98 1.16
N ILE A 41 4.50 2.36 0.25
CA ILE A 41 4.42 0.93 -0.09
C ILE A 41 4.48 0.05 1.17
N GLY A 42 5.23 0.45 2.19
CA GLY A 42 5.38 -0.31 3.42
C GLY A 42 4.08 -0.38 4.23
N GLU A 43 3.37 0.73 4.37
CA GLU A 43 2.07 0.78 5.04
C GLU A 43 0.98 0.09 4.21
N LEU A 44 0.90 0.37 2.92
CA LEU A 44 -0.05 -0.30 2.02
C LEU A 44 0.15 -1.83 2.03
N ARG A 45 1.41 -2.31 2.05
CA ARG A 45 1.72 -3.74 2.19
C ARG A 45 1.23 -4.32 3.52
N ARG A 46 1.39 -3.59 4.63
CA ARG A 46 0.91 -4.04 5.94
C ARG A 46 -0.62 -4.17 5.96
N LEU A 47 -1.33 -3.20 5.38
CA LEU A 47 -2.79 -3.19 5.29
C LEU A 47 -3.32 -4.26 4.33
N ALA A 48 -2.69 -4.43 3.17
CA ALA A 48 -3.04 -5.51 2.23
C ALA A 48 -2.85 -6.90 2.88
N ALA A 49 -1.80 -7.08 3.70
CA ALA A 49 -1.56 -8.33 4.41
C ALA A 49 -2.63 -8.66 5.47
N THR A 50 -3.44 -7.70 5.92
CA THR A 50 -4.62 -7.98 6.76
C THR A 50 -5.84 -8.38 5.94
N GLY A 51 -5.71 -8.53 4.62
CA GLY A 51 -6.78 -8.86 3.71
C GLY A 51 -7.64 -7.66 3.29
N ASN A 52 -7.14 -6.43 3.46
CA ASN A 52 -7.84 -5.25 2.97
C ASN A 52 -7.68 -5.15 1.43
N PRO A 53 -8.78 -5.27 0.65
CA PRO A 53 -8.71 -5.28 -0.80
C PRO A 53 -8.31 -3.92 -1.38
N THR A 54 -8.85 -2.82 -0.83
CA THR A 54 -8.51 -1.46 -1.27
C THR A 54 -7.01 -1.19 -1.11
N ALA A 55 -6.41 -1.59 0.02
CA ALA A 55 -4.97 -1.43 0.21
C ALA A 55 -4.14 -2.28 -0.77
N ALA A 56 -4.63 -3.47 -1.14
CA ALA A 56 -3.97 -4.31 -2.13
C ALA A 56 -4.03 -3.68 -3.53
N ASP A 57 -5.16 -3.09 -3.90
CA ASP A 57 -5.34 -2.41 -5.17
C ASP A 57 -4.42 -1.18 -5.26
N GLN A 58 -4.42 -0.31 -4.24
CA GLN A 58 -3.53 0.86 -4.18
C GLN A 58 -2.05 0.47 -4.22
N LEU A 59 -1.68 -0.65 -3.58
CA LEU A 59 -0.31 -1.15 -3.61
C LEU A 59 0.11 -1.60 -5.01
N ILE A 60 -0.79 -2.22 -5.78
CA ILE A 60 -0.54 -2.61 -7.17
C ILE A 60 -0.41 -1.39 -8.04
N GLU A 61 -1.33 -0.43 -7.94
CA GLU A 61 -1.29 0.82 -8.71
C GLU A 61 0.03 1.54 -8.48
N LEU A 62 0.41 1.78 -7.22
CA LEU A 62 1.64 2.49 -6.90
C LEU A 62 2.89 1.71 -7.32
N ALA A 63 2.92 0.38 -7.14
CA ALA A 63 4.04 -0.45 -7.61
C ALA A 63 4.17 -0.40 -9.14
N THR A 64 3.06 -0.33 -9.86
CA THR A 64 3.02 -0.17 -11.33
C THR A 64 3.61 1.16 -11.75
N GLU A 65 3.14 2.25 -11.14
CA GLU A 65 3.61 3.61 -11.43
C GLU A 65 5.10 3.80 -11.15
N LEU A 66 5.61 3.14 -10.10
CA LEU A 66 7.02 3.18 -9.71
C LEU A 66 7.89 2.17 -10.48
N GLY A 67 7.30 1.27 -11.27
CA GLY A 67 8.00 0.17 -11.91
C GLY A 67 8.61 -0.84 -10.93
N ASP A 68 8.01 -0.99 -9.73
CA ASP A 68 8.44 -1.95 -8.71
C ASP A 68 7.96 -3.37 -9.06
N LEU A 69 8.61 -3.96 -10.06
CA LEU A 69 8.35 -5.34 -10.50
C LEU A 69 8.56 -6.36 -9.38
N ALA A 70 9.43 -6.06 -8.41
CA ALA A 70 9.67 -6.96 -7.28
C ALA A 70 8.44 -7.02 -6.36
N GLU A 71 7.78 -5.89 -6.11
CA GLU A 71 6.55 -5.86 -5.34
C GLU A 71 5.38 -6.51 -6.07
N LEU A 72 5.22 -6.22 -7.38
CA LEU A 72 4.22 -6.89 -8.21
C LEU A 72 4.42 -8.40 -8.23
N ARG A 73 5.67 -8.86 -8.40
CA ARG A 73 6.02 -10.28 -8.32
C ARG A 73 5.68 -10.89 -6.96
N ARG A 74 6.00 -10.21 -5.88
CA ARG A 74 5.69 -10.67 -4.51
C ARG A 74 4.19 -10.86 -4.32
N LEU A 75 3.37 -9.93 -4.82
CA LEU A 75 1.91 -10.02 -4.76
C LEU A 75 1.37 -11.16 -5.64
N ALA A 76 1.88 -11.30 -6.86
CA ALA A 76 1.52 -12.39 -7.76
C ALA A 76 1.84 -13.76 -7.16
N ASP A 77 3.03 -13.91 -6.55
CA ASP A 77 3.45 -15.14 -5.87
C ASP A 77 2.60 -15.45 -4.62
N GLN A 78 1.93 -14.43 -4.06
CA GLN A 78 0.93 -14.58 -2.99
C GLN A 78 -0.49 -14.87 -3.51
N GLY A 79 -0.65 -15.01 -4.83
CA GLY A 79 -1.92 -15.35 -5.47
C GLY A 79 -2.80 -14.15 -5.82
N ASN A 80 -2.27 -12.93 -5.79
CA ASN A 80 -3.01 -11.77 -6.31
C ASN A 80 -3.01 -11.81 -7.84
N ALA A 81 -4.18 -12.07 -8.43
CA ALA A 81 -4.33 -12.22 -9.88
C ALA A 81 -4.05 -10.91 -10.64
N THR A 82 -4.56 -9.79 -10.15
CA THR A 82 -4.35 -8.47 -10.75
C THR A 82 -2.85 -8.13 -10.81
N ALA A 83 -2.10 -8.39 -9.75
CA ALA A 83 -0.65 -8.17 -9.75
C ALA A 83 0.10 -9.08 -10.73
N ALA A 84 -0.39 -10.31 -10.93
CA ALA A 84 0.20 -11.24 -11.90
C ALA A 84 -0.04 -10.77 -13.34
N GLU A 85 -1.25 -10.30 -13.64
CA GLU A 85 -1.61 -9.74 -14.96
C GLU A 85 -0.75 -8.50 -15.28
N VAL A 86 -0.69 -7.54 -14.35
CA VAL A 86 0.12 -6.32 -14.55
C VAL A 86 1.61 -6.65 -14.70
N LEU A 87 2.13 -7.60 -13.92
CA LEU A 87 3.53 -8.01 -14.04
C LEU A 87 3.83 -8.62 -15.42
N ASP A 88 2.93 -9.44 -15.95
CA ASP A 88 3.05 -10.03 -17.28
C ASP A 88 3.10 -8.91 -18.34
N GLU A 89 2.11 -8.01 -18.32
CA GLU A 89 2.04 -6.86 -19.24
C GLU A 89 3.30 -5.98 -19.23
N LEU A 90 3.92 -5.79 -18.06
CA LEU A 90 5.13 -4.97 -17.91
C LEU A 90 6.44 -5.71 -18.24
N THR A 91 6.42 -7.05 -18.35
CA THR A 91 7.63 -7.86 -18.61
C THR A 91 7.63 -8.54 -19.97
N GLU A 92 6.50 -8.54 -20.67
CA GLU A 92 6.38 -8.88 -22.08
C GLU A 92 6.93 -7.74 -22.98
N ASP A 93 8.26 -7.65 -23.07
CA ASP A 93 9.01 -6.85 -24.08
C ASP A 93 9.76 -7.76 -25.08
#